data_AF-A0A2E0L798-F1
#
_entry.id   AF-A0A2E0L798-F1
#
_cell.length_a   1.000
_cell.length_b   1.000
_cell.length_c   1.000
_cell.angle_alpha   90.00
_cell.angle_beta   90.00
_cell.angle_gamma   90.00
#
_symmetry.space_group_name_H-M   'P 1'
#
loop_
_entity.id
_entity.type
_entity.pdbx_description
1 polymer ?
#
loop_
_entity_poly.entity_id
_entity_poly.type
_entity_poly.pdbx_seq_one_letter_code
_entity_poly.pdbx_strand_id
1 'polypeptide(L)'
;MTGFAPDLQTLRNAAHQREWNTLQDTLKRLLARLEPLVALEVAAVRAHQHLARFEHYYPEAGWVRQLLLTVISYASAPDQLPEHAVNQFPSPGCGNYVSAVFDLARVVQMGASPFERYSFITNALANVTLAQLMDLYYSQHMDEWQRLNEAADETNPETGLTVRQELYMKFWTDAAVAQQDTRIWLDVVDAVEAKLNERLG
;
A
#
# COMPACT_ATOMS: atom_id res chain seq x y z
N MET A 1 -29.88 7.44 9.78
CA MET A 1 -28.86 7.47 8.71
C MET A 1 -27.74 8.40 9.13
N THR A 2 -26.75 7.91 9.88
CA THR A 2 -25.52 8.66 10.15
C THR A 2 -24.61 8.51 8.93
N GLY A 3 -24.59 9.54 8.08
CA GLY A 3 -23.86 9.54 6.82
C GLY A 3 -22.36 9.24 7.01
N PHE A 4 -21.73 8.66 6.00
CA PHE A 4 -20.28 8.46 5.93
C PHE A 4 -19.51 9.77 5.62
N ALA A 5 -20.21 10.87 5.38
CA ALA A 5 -19.62 12.17 5.03
C ALA A 5 -18.58 12.69 6.04
N PRO A 6 -18.77 12.60 7.38
CA PRO A 6 -17.73 13.05 8.33
C PRO A 6 -16.44 12.23 8.26
N ASP A 7 -16.55 10.90 8.10
CA ASP A 7 -15.39 10.02 7.94
C ASP A 7 -14.67 10.31 6.61
N LEU A 8 -15.40 10.53 5.50
CA LEU A 8 -14.80 10.92 4.22
C LEU A 8 -14.08 12.27 4.31
N GLN A 9 -14.68 13.28 4.96
CA GLN A 9 -14.02 14.56 5.18
C GLN A 9 -12.76 14.42 6.03
N THR A 10 -12.82 13.59 7.07
CA THR A 10 -11.66 13.27 7.91
C THR A 10 -10.54 12.64 7.08
N LEU A 11 -10.88 11.70 6.19
CA LEU A 11 -9.92 11.04 5.31
C LEU A 11 -9.27 12.04 4.32
N ARG A 12 -10.04 12.98 3.75
CA ARG A 12 -9.50 14.04 2.88
C ARG A 12 -8.54 14.97 3.62
N ASN A 13 -8.92 15.41 4.81
CA ASN A 13 -8.08 16.27 5.64
C ASN A 13 -6.76 15.55 6.00
N ALA A 14 -6.85 14.29 6.40
CA ALA A 14 -5.69 13.46 6.73
C ALA A 14 -4.79 13.23 5.50
N ALA A 15 -5.34 13.14 4.28
CA ALA A 15 -4.55 13.01 3.05
C ALA A 15 -3.75 14.29 2.75
N HIS A 16 -4.33 15.46 2.97
CA HIS A 16 -3.64 16.74 2.83
C HIS A 16 -2.57 16.97 3.91
N GLN A 17 -2.84 16.52 5.12
CA GLN A 17 -1.91 16.61 6.26
C GLN A 17 -0.89 15.46 6.29
N ARG A 18 -1.06 14.45 5.43
CA ARG A 18 -0.25 13.22 5.35
C ARG A 18 -0.19 12.48 6.69
N GLU A 19 -1.33 12.42 7.39
CA GLU A 19 -1.47 11.72 8.67
C GLU A 19 -1.77 10.22 8.46
N TRP A 20 -0.72 9.41 8.27
CA TRP A 20 -0.84 8.00 7.90
C TRP A 20 -1.67 7.14 8.86
N ASN A 21 -1.63 7.42 10.17
CA ASN A 21 -2.44 6.69 11.15
C ASN A 21 -3.92 7.04 11.00
N THR A 22 -4.24 8.34 10.94
CA THR A 22 -5.61 8.84 10.72
C THR A 22 -6.17 8.32 9.40
N LEU A 23 -5.35 8.27 8.34
CA LEU A 23 -5.69 7.73 7.03
C LEU A 23 -6.13 6.26 7.13
N GLN A 24 -5.27 5.41 7.68
CA GLN A 24 -5.53 3.96 7.76
C GLN A 24 -6.72 3.64 8.68
N ASP A 25 -6.79 4.27 9.86
CA ASP A 25 -7.89 4.03 10.80
C ASP A 25 -9.24 4.46 10.23
N THR A 26 -9.28 5.62 9.57
CA THR A 26 -10.52 6.15 8.98
C THR A 26 -10.91 5.38 7.73
N LEU A 27 -9.95 5.02 6.88
CA LEU A 27 -10.17 4.16 5.73
C LEU A 27 -10.77 2.81 6.16
N LYS A 28 -10.19 2.15 7.17
CA LYS A 28 -10.70 0.87 7.66
C LYS A 28 -12.16 0.96 8.12
N ARG A 29 -12.54 2.03 8.82
CA ARG A 29 -13.95 2.27 9.23
C ARG A 29 -14.88 2.45 8.02
N LEU A 30 -14.44 3.14 6.99
CA LEU A 30 -15.21 3.34 5.75
C LEU A 30 -15.34 2.03 4.96
N LEU A 31 -14.25 1.29 4.79
CA LEU A 31 -14.24 -0.01 4.10
C LEU A 31 -15.15 -1.03 4.81
N ALA A 32 -15.23 -1.00 6.14
CA ALA A 32 -16.13 -1.85 6.90
C ALA A 32 -17.63 -1.61 6.64
N ARG A 33 -17.98 -0.50 5.96
CA ARG A 33 -19.34 -0.21 5.49
C ARG A 33 -19.65 -0.79 4.10
N LEU A 34 -18.65 -1.32 3.41
CA LEU A 34 -18.79 -2.01 2.13
C LEU A 34 -18.87 -3.53 2.34
N GLU A 35 -19.31 -4.26 1.33
CA GLU A 35 -19.10 -5.71 1.31
C GLU A 35 -17.62 -6.03 1.10
N PRO A 36 -17.06 -7.10 1.71
CA PRO A 36 -15.62 -7.35 1.68
C PRO A 36 -15.01 -7.40 0.26
N LEU A 37 -15.72 -7.97 -0.72
CA LEU A 37 -15.22 -8.04 -2.10
C LEU A 37 -15.26 -6.67 -2.81
N VAL A 38 -16.24 -5.82 -2.47
CA VAL A 38 -16.30 -4.44 -2.98
C VAL A 38 -15.18 -3.59 -2.36
N ALA A 39 -14.90 -3.78 -1.06
CA ALA A 39 -13.77 -3.14 -0.40
C ALA A 39 -12.41 -3.63 -0.98
N LEU A 40 -12.29 -4.93 -1.27
CA LEU A 40 -11.10 -5.53 -1.89
C LEU A 40 -10.79 -4.89 -3.25
N GLU A 41 -11.81 -4.63 -4.06
CA GLU A 41 -11.67 -4.02 -5.38
C GLU A 41 -10.88 -2.70 -5.33
N VAL A 42 -11.13 -1.85 -4.33
CA VAL A 42 -10.44 -0.55 -4.15
C VAL A 42 -8.93 -0.74 -4.06
N ALA A 43 -8.48 -1.74 -3.31
CA ALA A 43 -7.05 -2.04 -3.15
C ALA A 43 -6.49 -2.81 -4.35
N ALA A 44 -7.25 -3.76 -4.88
CA ALA A 44 -6.82 -4.62 -5.97
C ALA A 44 -6.60 -3.86 -7.29
N VAL A 45 -7.43 -2.87 -7.60
CA VAL A 45 -7.25 -1.99 -8.78
C VAL A 45 -5.90 -1.29 -8.72
N ARG A 46 -5.50 -0.75 -7.55
CA ARG A 46 -4.21 -0.08 -7.39
C ARG A 46 -3.03 -1.02 -7.47
N ALA A 47 -3.14 -2.20 -6.85
CA ALA A 47 -2.11 -3.23 -6.99
C ALA A 47 -1.94 -3.61 -8.47
N HIS A 48 -3.04 -3.83 -9.19
CA HIS A 48 -2.99 -4.14 -10.62
C HIS A 48 -2.34 -3.01 -11.45
N GLN A 49 -2.62 -1.74 -11.14
CA GLN A 49 -1.98 -0.60 -11.82
C GLN A 49 -0.46 -0.54 -11.60
N HIS A 50 0.04 -1.00 -10.46
CA HIS A 50 1.49 -1.02 -10.18
C HIS A 50 2.19 -2.30 -10.67
N LEU A 51 1.43 -3.32 -11.10
CA LEU A 51 1.98 -4.61 -11.52
C LEU A 51 3.04 -4.48 -12.61
N ALA A 52 2.78 -3.69 -13.65
CA ALA A 52 3.72 -3.54 -14.76
C ALA A 52 5.08 -2.96 -14.32
N ARG A 53 5.08 -2.12 -13.27
CA ARG A 53 6.31 -1.56 -12.70
C ARG A 53 7.10 -2.64 -11.94
N PHE A 54 6.43 -3.45 -11.14
CA PHE A 54 7.07 -4.59 -10.46
C PHE A 54 7.70 -5.57 -11.47
N GLU A 55 6.98 -5.90 -12.54
CA GLU A 55 7.45 -6.85 -13.55
C GLU A 55 8.56 -6.31 -14.44
N HIS A 56 8.71 -4.99 -14.52
CA HIS A 56 9.87 -4.40 -15.15
C HIS A 56 11.16 -4.76 -14.39
N TYR A 57 11.10 -4.78 -13.05
CA TYR A 57 12.23 -5.19 -12.21
C TYR A 57 12.41 -6.71 -12.13
N TYR A 58 11.30 -7.46 -12.07
CA TYR A 58 11.30 -8.91 -11.81
C TYR A 58 10.37 -9.69 -12.76
N PRO A 59 10.68 -9.74 -14.07
CA PRO A 59 9.85 -10.45 -15.05
C PRO A 59 9.74 -11.96 -14.78
N GLU A 60 10.73 -12.55 -14.11
CA GLU A 60 10.75 -13.96 -13.71
C GLU A 60 9.79 -14.28 -12.56
N ALA A 61 9.38 -13.28 -11.77
CA ALA A 61 8.47 -13.43 -10.64
C ALA A 61 6.98 -13.46 -11.05
N GLY A 62 6.67 -14.12 -12.17
CA GLY A 62 5.32 -14.19 -12.75
C GLY A 62 4.25 -14.78 -11.81
N TRP A 63 4.66 -15.49 -10.76
CA TRP A 63 3.77 -15.99 -9.72
C TRP A 63 3.07 -14.84 -8.96
N VAL A 64 3.69 -13.67 -8.81
CA VAL A 64 3.08 -12.51 -8.13
C VAL A 64 1.87 -12.01 -8.92
N ARG A 65 2.01 -11.89 -10.26
CA ARG A 65 0.88 -11.63 -11.17
C ARG A 65 -0.20 -12.68 -11.01
N GLN A 66 0.18 -13.97 -11.08
CA GLN A 66 -0.78 -15.07 -11.01
C GLN A 66 -1.58 -15.04 -9.71
N LEU A 67 -0.92 -14.78 -8.57
CA LEU A 67 -1.59 -14.64 -7.28
C LEU A 67 -2.56 -13.46 -7.29
N LEU A 68 -2.12 -12.27 -7.71
CA LEU A 68 -2.99 -11.09 -7.78
C LEU A 68 -4.22 -11.33 -8.68
N LEU A 69 -4.02 -11.90 -9.87
CA LEU A 69 -5.11 -12.20 -10.80
C LEU A 69 -6.05 -13.28 -10.25
N THR A 70 -5.52 -14.24 -9.49
CA THR A 70 -6.34 -15.27 -8.83
C THR A 70 -7.27 -14.65 -7.78
N VAL A 71 -6.72 -13.75 -6.96
CA VAL A 71 -7.51 -13.00 -5.96
C VAL A 71 -8.59 -12.15 -6.64
N ILE A 72 -8.24 -11.41 -7.69
CA ILE A 72 -9.18 -10.52 -8.40
C ILE A 72 -10.28 -11.32 -9.12
N SER A 73 -9.91 -12.40 -9.81
CA SER A 73 -10.83 -13.08 -10.73
C SER A 73 -11.66 -14.17 -10.06
N TYR A 74 -11.11 -14.81 -9.04
CA TYR A 74 -11.72 -15.99 -8.41
C TYR A 74 -12.03 -15.78 -6.92
N ALA A 75 -11.70 -14.62 -6.36
CA ALA A 75 -11.82 -14.35 -4.92
C ALA A 75 -11.24 -15.50 -4.09
N SER A 76 -10.07 -16.00 -4.48
CA SER A 76 -9.40 -17.14 -3.85
C SER A 76 -7.89 -16.94 -3.77
N ALA A 77 -7.26 -17.65 -2.84
CA ALA A 77 -5.82 -17.65 -2.63
C ALA A 77 -5.40 -19.00 -2.02
N PRO A 78 -4.14 -19.43 -2.20
CA PRO A 78 -3.61 -20.59 -1.48
C PRO A 78 -3.57 -20.31 0.03
N ASP A 79 -3.71 -21.35 0.86
CA ASP A 79 -3.65 -21.21 2.32
C ASP A 79 -2.27 -20.79 2.83
N GLN A 80 -1.21 -21.20 2.12
CA GLN A 80 0.17 -20.87 2.45
C GLN A 80 0.75 -19.90 1.42
N LEU A 81 1.15 -18.72 1.90
CA LEU A 81 1.85 -17.71 1.10
C LEU A 81 3.36 -17.82 1.34
N PRO A 82 4.22 -17.60 0.32
CA PRO A 82 5.67 -17.63 0.49
C PRO A 82 6.16 -16.32 1.13
N GLU A 83 5.85 -16.08 2.40
CA GLU A 83 6.09 -14.80 3.09
C GLU A 83 7.56 -14.36 3.06
N HIS A 84 8.50 -15.31 3.08
CA HIS A 84 9.93 -15.06 2.99
C HIS A 84 10.37 -14.47 1.64
N ALA A 85 9.52 -14.55 0.60
CA ALA A 85 9.82 -14.02 -0.72
C ALA A 85 9.88 -12.48 -0.74
N VAL A 86 9.27 -11.78 0.22
CA VAL A 86 9.31 -10.30 0.28
C VAL A 86 10.74 -9.76 0.22
N ASN A 87 11.67 -10.41 0.92
CA ASN A 87 13.08 -9.99 0.99
C ASN A 87 13.90 -10.34 -0.27
N GLN A 88 13.31 -11.05 -1.24
CA GLN A 88 13.98 -11.43 -2.49
C GLN A 88 13.89 -10.34 -3.57
N PHE A 89 13.15 -9.26 -3.29
CA PHE A 89 12.89 -8.17 -4.24
C PHE A 89 13.49 -6.84 -3.77
N PRO A 90 14.83 -6.69 -3.78
CA PRO A 90 15.52 -5.54 -3.22
C PRO A 90 15.35 -4.24 -4.02
N SER A 91 14.68 -4.22 -5.17
CA SER A 91 14.44 -2.98 -5.91
C SER A 91 13.46 -2.07 -5.15
N PRO A 92 13.57 -0.74 -5.31
CA PRO A 92 12.72 0.22 -4.61
C PRO A 92 11.23 -0.14 -4.63
N GLY A 93 10.64 -0.26 -3.44
CA GLY A 93 9.20 -0.52 -3.27
C GLY A 93 8.71 -1.91 -3.66
N CYS A 94 9.50 -2.77 -4.30
CA CYS A 94 9.05 -4.09 -4.74
C CYS A 94 8.70 -5.03 -3.56
N GLY A 95 9.42 -4.96 -2.45
CA GLY A 95 9.06 -5.68 -1.22
C GLY A 95 7.70 -5.24 -0.64
N ASN A 96 7.40 -3.94 -0.67
CA ASN A 96 6.08 -3.42 -0.28
C ASN A 96 5.00 -3.89 -1.25
N TYR A 97 5.27 -3.91 -2.56
CA TYR A 97 4.30 -4.41 -3.54
C TYR A 97 3.94 -5.88 -3.30
N VAL A 98 4.93 -6.74 -3.06
CA VAL A 98 4.68 -8.16 -2.73
C VAL A 98 3.91 -8.30 -1.42
N SER A 99 4.23 -7.49 -0.42
CA SER A 99 3.45 -7.43 0.83
C SER A 99 1.99 -7.04 0.58
N ALA A 100 1.73 -6.07 -0.30
CA ALA A 100 0.37 -5.71 -0.68
C ALA A 100 -0.39 -6.85 -1.35
N VAL A 101 0.25 -7.59 -2.26
CA VAL A 101 -0.36 -8.75 -2.92
C VAL A 101 -0.66 -9.86 -1.91
N PHE A 102 0.21 -10.09 -0.93
CA PHE A 102 -0.05 -11.04 0.16
C PHE A 102 -1.21 -10.60 1.04
N ASP A 103 -1.29 -9.32 1.41
CA ASP A 103 -2.43 -8.81 2.16
C ASP A 103 -3.75 -9.00 1.39
N LEU A 104 -3.79 -8.70 0.08
CA LEU A 104 -4.96 -8.98 -0.77
C LEU A 104 -5.31 -10.48 -0.79
N ALA A 105 -4.33 -11.36 -0.86
CA ALA A 105 -4.55 -12.80 -0.80
C ALA A 105 -5.16 -13.24 0.53
N ARG A 106 -4.71 -12.68 1.65
CA ARG A 106 -5.25 -12.98 2.99
C ARG A 106 -6.72 -12.56 3.15
N VAL A 107 -7.19 -11.55 2.41
CA VAL A 107 -8.61 -11.13 2.44
C VAL A 107 -9.56 -12.26 2.04
N VAL A 108 -9.13 -13.12 1.11
CA VAL A 108 -9.96 -14.17 0.50
C VAL A 108 -9.69 -15.57 1.05
N GLN A 109 -8.75 -15.71 1.98
CA GLN A 109 -8.51 -16.97 2.68
C GLN A 109 -9.66 -17.31 3.64
N MET A 110 -9.97 -18.60 3.78
CA MET A 110 -11.10 -19.06 4.60
C MET A 110 -10.96 -18.69 6.09
N GLY A 111 -9.74 -18.60 6.60
CA GLY A 111 -9.46 -18.31 8.01
C GLY A 111 -9.64 -16.84 8.42
N ALA A 112 -9.75 -15.91 7.47
CA ALA A 112 -9.80 -14.49 7.78
C ALA A 112 -11.18 -14.05 8.28
N SER A 113 -11.23 -13.56 9.51
CA SER A 113 -12.42 -12.93 10.10
C SER A 113 -12.79 -11.63 9.36
N PRO A 114 -14.06 -11.17 9.45
CA PRO A 114 -14.47 -9.92 8.80
C PRO A 114 -13.60 -8.71 9.17
N PHE A 115 -13.17 -8.60 10.43
CA PHE A 115 -12.31 -7.50 10.88
C PHE A 115 -10.89 -7.58 10.28
N GLU A 116 -10.33 -8.79 10.20
CA GLU A 116 -9.01 -9.00 9.59
C GLU A 116 -9.03 -8.65 8.11
N ARG A 117 -10.09 -9.02 7.38
CA ARG A 117 -10.25 -8.68 5.96
C ARG A 117 -10.10 -7.19 5.70
N TYR A 118 -10.79 -6.33 6.44
CA TYR A 118 -10.66 -4.88 6.27
C TYR A 118 -9.28 -4.35 6.71
N SER A 119 -8.63 -5.02 7.66
CA SER A 119 -7.25 -4.70 8.06
C SER A 119 -6.28 -5.03 6.92
N PHE A 120 -6.41 -6.20 6.31
CA PHE A 120 -5.59 -6.59 5.15
C PHE A 120 -5.83 -5.68 3.94
N ILE A 121 -7.07 -5.30 3.64
CA ILE A 121 -7.35 -4.33 2.55
C ILE A 121 -6.67 -2.98 2.82
N THR A 122 -6.76 -2.49 4.07
CA THR A 122 -6.12 -1.23 4.48
C THR A 122 -4.60 -1.31 4.36
N ASN A 123 -4.00 -2.41 4.84
CA ASN A 123 -2.56 -2.66 4.75
C ASN A 123 -2.10 -2.79 3.30
N ALA A 124 -2.87 -3.47 2.44
CA ALA A 124 -2.57 -3.58 1.02
C ALA A 124 -2.52 -2.21 0.34
N LEU A 125 -3.46 -1.31 0.67
CA LEU A 125 -3.46 0.08 0.19
C LEU A 125 -2.25 0.87 0.67
N ALA A 126 -1.89 0.75 1.96
CA ALA A 126 -0.70 1.40 2.50
C ALA A 126 0.58 0.88 1.82
N ASN A 127 0.70 -0.44 1.66
CA ASN A 127 1.86 -1.09 1.04
C ASN A 127 2.00 -0.75 -0.45
N VAL A 128 0.92 -0.76 -1.24
CA VAL A 128 1.01 -0.37 -2.65
C VAL A 128 1.32 1.13 -2.80
N THR A 129 0.85 1.96 -1.87
CA THR A 129 1.21 3.39 -1.82
C THR A 129 2.69 3.56 -1.53
N LEU A 130 3.23 2.90 -0.51
CA LEU A 130 4.67 2.90 -0.22
C LEU A 130 5.49 2.37 -1.40
N ALA A 131 5.04 1.31 -2.07
CA ALA A 131 5.71 0.79 -3.25
C ALA A 131 5.85 1.86 -4.34
N GLN A 132 4.77 2.57 -4.65
CA GLN A 132 4.76 3.65 -5.62
C GLN A 132 5.65 4.83 -5.21
N LEU A 133 5.60 5.25 -3.94
CA LEU A 133 6.39 6.38 -3.45
C LEU A 133 7.89 6.04 -3.41
N MET A 134 8.25 4.86 -2.92
CA MET A 134 9.63 4.40 -2.89
C MET A 134 10.21 4.27 -4.29
N ASP A 135 9.45 3.68 -5.22
CA ASP A 135 9.85 3.60 -6.62
C ASP A 135 10.04 5.00 -7.24
N LEU A 136 9.11 5.92 -7.02
CA LEU A 136 9.19 7.30 -7.52
C LEU A 136 10.50 7.99 -7.09
N TYR A 137 10.84 7.90 -5.80
CA TYR A 137 12.01 8.58 -5.25
C TYR A 137 13.30 7.80 -5.54
N TYR A 138 13.39 6.56 -5.07
CA TYR A 138 14.66 5.83 -5.07
C TYR A 138 15.08 5.32 -6.44
N SER A 139 14.18 5.21 -7.43
CA SER A 139 14.62 4.94 -8.81
C SER A 139 15.48 6.05 -9.41
N GLN A 140 15.42 7.26 -8.85
CA GLN A 140 16.25 8.41 -9.21
C GLN A 140 17.42 8.63 -8.22
N HIS A 141 17.39 7.95 -7.07
CA HIS A 141 18.36 8.05 -5.97
C HIS A 141 18.87 6.65 -5.60
N MET A 142 19.36 5.91 -6.59
CA MET A 142 19.75 4.49 -6.42
C MET A 142 20.96 4.31 -5.49
N ASP A 143 21.82 5.31 -5.38
CA ASP A 143 22.93 5.36 -4.42
C ASP A 143 22.41 5.44 -2.97
N GLU A 144 21.40 6.27 -2.72
CA GLU A 144 20.72 6.33 -1.42
C GLU A 144 20.04 4.99 -1.10
N TRP A 145 19.38 4.39 -2.08
CA TRP A 145 18.74 3.08 -1.91
C TRP A 145 19.75 1.96 -1.60
N GLN A 146 20.89 1.94 -2.29
CA GLN A 146 21.95 0.98 -2.00
C GLN A 146 22.46 1.15 -0.57
N ARG A 147 22.73 2.40 -0.17
CA ARG A 147 23.19 2.72 1.19
C ARG A 147 22.16 2.32 2.25
N LEU A 148 20.86 2.48 1.96
CA LEU A 148 19.78 2.03 2.85
C LEU A 148 19.79 0.50 3.04
N ASN A 149 20.14 -0.28 2.01
CA ASN A 149 20.18 -1.74 2.12
C ASN A 149 21.46 -2.25 2.80
N GLU A 150 22.60 -1.59 2.60
CA GLU A 150 23.90 -2.05 3.09
C GLU A 150 24.23 -1.57 4.50
N ALA A 151 23.79 -0.35 4.84
CA ALA A 151 24.28 0.38 6.02
C ALA A 151 23.15 1.03 6.85
N ALA A 152 21.90 0.54 6.73
CA ALA A 152 20.70 1.17 7.30
C ALA A 152 20.82 1.58 8.78
N ASP A 153 21.43 0.72 9.59
CA ASP A 153 21.54 0.85 11.04
C ASP A 153 22.87 1.48 11.49
N GLU A 154 23.74 1.85 10.55
CA GLU A 154 24.97 2.59 10.86
C GLU A 154 24.62 4.01 11.32
N THR A 155 25.19 4.43 12.45
CA THR A 155 24.99 5.77 13.02
C THR A 155 26.05 6.73 12.51
N ASN A 156 25.61 7.86 11.97
CA ASN A 156 26.49 8.98 11.64
C ASN A 156 26.94 9.67 12.95
N PRO A 157 28.27 9.72 13.23
CA PRO A 157 28.78 10.28 14.48
C PRO A 157 28.56 11.79 14.61
N GLU A 158 28.36 12.52 13.52
CA GLU A 158 28.15 13.97 13.54
C GLU A 158 26.70 14.36 13.85
N THR A 159 25.73 13.61 13.28
CA THR A 159 24.29 13.90 13.43
C THR A 159 23.64 13.08 14.54
N GLY A 160 24.25 11.95 14.92
CA GLY A 160 23.67 10.96 15.83
C GLY A 160 22.51 10.16 15.23
N LEU A 161 22.19 10.36 13.95
CA LEU A 161 21.13 9.66 13.23
C LEU A 161 21.67 8.41 12.54
N THR A 162 20.84 7.39 12.38
CA THR A 162 21.17 6.26 11.50
C THR A 162 21.00 6.65 10.03
N VAL A 163 21.70 5.94 9.13
CA VAL A 163 21.50 6.09 7.67
C VAL A 163 20.02 6.00 7.30
N ARG A 164 19.28 5.05 7.88
CA ARG A 164 17.84 4.91 7.65
C ARG A 164 17.08 6.18 8.03
N GLN A 165 17.38 6.77 9.18
CA GLN A 165 16.70 7.99 9.63
C GLN A 165 17.00 9.17 8.70
N GLU A 166 18.26 9.37 8.33
CA GLU A 166 18.67 10.44 7.41
C GLU A 166 17.97 10.32 6.05
N LEU A 167 18.00 9.13 5.45
CA LEU A 167 17.39 8.89 4.14
C LEU A 167 15.86 8.92 4.19
N TYR A 168 15.24 8.43 5.25
CA TYR A 168 13.79 8.52 5.42
C TYR A 168 13.34 9.97 5.62
N MET A 169 14.13 10.81 6.30
CA MET A 169 13.84 12.24 6.40
C MET A 169 13.85 12.89 5.01
N LYS A 170 14.88 12.63 4.19
CA LYS A 170 14.93 13.13 2.80
C LYS A 170 13.74 12.66 1.98
N PHE A 171 13.50 11.36 1.96
CA PHE A 171 12.37 10.74 1.26
C PHE A 171 11.03 11.39 1.63
N TRP A 172 10.72 11.54 2.92
CA TRP A 172 9.41 12.05 3.34
C TRP A 172 9.26 13.57 3.19
N THR A 173 10.36 14.30 3.08
CA THR A 173 10.39 15.77 2.86
C THR A 173 10.53 16.15 1.38
N ASP A 174 10.81 15.19 0.50
CA ASP A 174 10.81 15.40 -0.94
C ASP A 174 9.43 15.88 -1.44
N ALA A 175 9.44 16.92 -2.27
CA ALA A 175 8.22 17.56 -2.73
C ALA A 175 7.40 16.68 -3.68
N ALA A 176 8.06 15.89 -4.53
CA ALA A 176 7.37 14.99 -5.45
C ALA A 176 6.74 13.81 -4.70
N VAL A 177 7.44 13.26 -3.70
CA VAL A 177 6.89 12.25 -2.78
C VAL A 177 5.68 12.79 -2.04
N ALA A 178 5.78 13.99 -1.44
CA ALA A 178 4.67 14.59 -0.70
C ALA A 178 3.43 14.83 -1.59
N GLN A 179 3.63 15.36 -2.80
CA GLN A 179 2.55 15.57 -3.76
C GLN A 179 1.89 14.26 -4.18
N GLN A 180 2.70 13.25 -4.49
CA GLN A 180 2.22 11.95 -4.93
C GLN A 180 1.48 11.19 -3.82
N ASP A 181 1.96 11.28 -2.57
CA ASP A 181 1.33 10.69 -1.39
C ASP A 181 -0.09 11.24 -1.20
N THR A 182 -0.23 12.57 -1.13
CA THR A 182 -1.55 13.21 -1.04
C THR A 182 -2.46 12.83 -2.21
N ARG A 183 -1.94 12.83 -3.45
CA ARG A 183 -2.75 12.47 -4.62
C ARG A 183 -3.27 11.03 -4.54
N ILE A 184 -2.41 10.07 -4.22
CA ILE A 184 -2.80 8.65 -4.10
C ILE A 184 -3.92 8.51 -3.06
N TRP A 185 -3.78 9.13 -1.89
CA TRP A 185 -4.78 9.03 -0.83
C TRP A 185 -6.11 9.72 -1.18
N LEU A 186 -6.08 10.85 -1.87
CA LEU A 186 -7.30 11.49 -2.38
C LEU A 186 -8.00 10.60 -3.41
N ASP A 187 -7.26 10.02 -4.35
CA ASP A 187 -7.80 9.07 -5.31
C ASP A 187 -8.37 7.80 -4.59
N VAL A 188 -7.83 7.39 -3.43
CA VAL A 188 -8.41 6.31 -2.58
C VAL A 188 -9.73 6.76 -1.97
N VAL A 189 -9.80 7.98 -1.44
CA VAL A 189 -11.03 8.53 -0.85
C VAL A 189 -12.14 8.54 -1.89
N ASP A 190 -11.86 9.04 -3.08
CA ASP A 190 -12.86 9.17 -4.14
C ASP A 190 -13.35 7.81 -4.63
N ALA A 191 -12.46 6.80 -4.72
CA ALA A 191 -12.85 5.43 -5.04
C ALA A 191 -13.77 4.83 -3.96
N VAL A 192 -13.48 5.06 -2.68
CA VAL A 192 -14.32 4.57 -1.57
C VAL A 192 -15.67 5.30 -1.55
N GLU A 193 -15.69 6.60 -1.73
CA GLU A 193 -16.93 7.40 -1.79
C GLU A 193 -17.84 6.95 -2.94
N ALA A 194 -17.28 6.69 -4.13
CA ALA A 194 -18.04 6.17 -5.26
C ALA A 194 -18.76 4.86 -4.92
N LYS A 195 -18.03 3.89 -4.35
CA LYS A 195 -18.61 2.59 -3.94
C LYS A 195 -19.65 2.72 -2.82
N LEU A 196 -19.45 3.66 -1.89
CA LEU A 196 -20.42 3.93 -0.83
C LEU A 196 -21.72 4.55 -1.38
N ASN A 197 -21.62 5.42 -2.37
CA ASN A 197 -22.77 6.06 -3.02
C ASN A 197 -23.57 5.08 -3.89
N GLU A 198 -22.90 4.18 -4.63
CA GLU A 198 -23.54 3.13 -5.44
C GLU A 198 -24.47 2.22 -4.61
N ARG A 199 -24.18 2.04 -3.31
CA ARG A 199 -25.00 1.23 -2.41
C ARG A 199 -26.25 1.95 -1.89
N LEU A 200 -26.27 3.28 -1.94
CA LEU A 200 -27.38 4.10 -1.45
C LEU A 200 -28.38 4.52 -2.53
N GLY A 201 -28.02 4.36 -3.81
CA GLY A 201 -28.91 4.57 -4.96
C GLY A 201 -29.71 3.31 -5.29
#